data_AF-A0A1E1WSX6-F1
#
_entry.id   AF-A0A1E1WSX6-F1
#
_cell.length_a   1.000
_cell.length_b   1.000
_cell.length_c   1.000
_cell.angle_alpha   90.00
_cell.angle_beta   90.00
_cell.angle_gamma   90.00
#
_symmetry.space_group_name_H-M   'P 1'
#
loop_
_entity.id
_entity.type
_entity.pdbx_description
1 polymer ?
#
loop_
_entity_poly.entity_id
_entity_poly.type
_entity_poly.pdbx_seq_one_letter_code
_entity_poly.pdbx_strand_id
1 'polypeptide(L)'
;EVVHHHAEEGKEPYGPACRDYFWLVCRLIDGLPEDFFKEGATSEDSGAPDLNELCEQIRSSLEKREIIEKRSEPCTPDDGLYGQLSLLTHLLKHPLRFKTSEQGKRTLEMVFGFLFDVPNPDKRNLPKCKSQKSRAAAYDLLVELVRGAPDNYMVLHNKLMEHHKP
;
A
#
# COMPACT_ATOMS: atom_id res chain seq x y z
N GLU A 1 -26.57 -12.83 13.29
CA GLU A 1 -25.97 -11.99 14.35
C GLU A 1 -24.65 -11.46 13.84
N VAL A 2 -24.47 -10.13 13.85
CA VAL A 2 -23.21 -9.49 13.45
C VAL A 2 -22.30 -9.52 14.67
N VAL A 3 -21.24 -10.34 14.61
CA VAL A 3 -20.24 -10.40 15.68
C VAL A 3 -19.42 -9.12 15.62
N HIS A 4 -19.79 -8.15 16.47
CA HIS A 4 -18.93 -7.02 16.79
C HIS A 4 -17.69 -7.55 17.50
N HIS A 5 -16.57 -7.65 16.77
CA HIS A 5 -15.27 -7.79 17.40
C HIS A 5 -14.98 -6.51 18.18
N HIS A 6 -15.03 -6.61 19.51
CA HIS A 6 -14.51 -5.58 20.40
C HIS A 6 -13.04 -5.33 20.06
N ALA A 7 -12.77 -4.17 19.46
CA ALA A 7 -11.41 -3.67 19.35
C ALA A 7 -10.94 -3.25 20.74
N GLU A 8 -10.06 -4.03 21.36
CA GLU A 8 -9.35 -3.60 22.56
C GLU A 8 -8.41 -2.45 22.19
N GLU A 9 -8.46 -1.35 22.96
CA GLU A 9 -7.61 -0.17 22.76
C GLU A 9 -6.13 -0.57 22.71
N GLY A 10 -5.52 -0.38 21.54
CA GLY A 10 -4.10 -0.68 21.30
C GLY A 10 -3.79 -2.09 20.81
N LYS A 11 -4.79 -2.94 20.54
CA LYS A 11 -4.61 -4.21 19.81
C LYS A 11 -5.10 -4.10 18.37
N GLU A 12 -4.44 -4.86 17.51
CA GLU A 12 -4.67 -4.87 16.08
C GLU A 12 -6.11 -5.30 15.74
N PRO A 13 -6.85 -4.57 14.89
CA PRO A 13 -8.20 -4.98 14.47
C PRO A 13 -8.20 -6.28 13.64
N TYR A 14 -7.01 -6.75 13.24
CA TYR A 14 -6.82 -7.96 12.47
C TYR A 14 -5.78 -8.84 13.18
N GLY A 15 -6.19 -9.96 13.77
CA GLY A 15 -5.26 -10.91 14.40
C GLY A 15 -4.36 -11.64 13.38
N PRO A 16 -3.64 -12.72 13.77
CA PRO A 16 -2.74 -13.49 12.89
C PRO A 16 -3.33 -13.88 11.53
N ALA A 17 -4.64 -14.14 11.50
CA ALA A 17 -5.40 -14.43 10.29
C ALA A 17 -5.35 -13.32 9.21
N CYS A 18 -5.04 -12.08 9.60
CA CYS A 18 -4.84 -10.96 8.67
C CYS A 18 -3.72 -11.23 7.66
N ARG A 19 -2.62 -11.78 8.16
CA ARG A 19 -1.42 -12.03 7.36
C ARG A 19 -1.72 -13.09 6.31
N ASP A 20 -2.35 -14.17 6.72
CA ASP A 20 -2.73 -15.28 5.84
C ASP A 20 -3.77 -14.82 4.81
N TYR A 21 -4.68 -13.93 5.21
CA TYR A 21 -5.65 -13.31 4.31
C TYR A 21 -4.97 -12.51 3.20
N PHE A 22 -4.14 -11.51 3.54
CA PHE A 22 -3.45 -10.72 2.51
C PHE A 22 -2.52 -11.57 1.66
N TRP A 23 -1.86 -12.56 2.26
CA TRP A 23 -1.02 -13.51 1.53
C TRP A 23 -1.83 -14.30 0.49
N LEU A 24 -2.98 -14.85 0.88
CA LEU A 24 -3.88 -15.57 -0.02
C LEU A 24 -4.38 -14.67 -1.14
N VAL A 25 -4.84 -13.47 -0.83
CA VAL A 25 -5.35 -12.52 -1.83
C VAL A 25 -4.25 -12.13 -2.83
N CYS A 26 -3.03 -11.86 -2.36
CA CYS A 26 -1.89 -11.61 -3.23
C CYS A 26 -1.62 -12.77 -4.19
N ARG A 27 -1.73 -14.02 -3.71
CA ARG A 27 -1.54 -15.23 -4.53
C ARG A 27 -2.64 -15.42 -5.56
N LEU A 28 -3.88 -15.08 -5.21
CA LEU A 28 -5.01 -15.12 -6.15
C LEU A 28 -4.81 -14.10 -7.28
N ILE A 29 -4.38 -12.87 -6.95
CA ILE A 29 -4.10 -11.83 -7.96
C ILE A 29 -2.96 -12.23 -8.89
N ASP A 30 -1.83 -12.70 -8.34
CA ASP A 30 -0.70 -13.18 -9.14
C ASP A 30 -1.09 -14.35 -10.07
N GLY A 31 -2.16 -15.08 -9.74
CA GLY A 31 -2.68 -16.21 -10.52
C GLY A 31 -3.77 -15.86 -11.53
N LEU A 32 -4.22 -14.59 -11.60
CA LEU A 32 -5.24 -14.19 -12.57
C LEU A 32 -4.67 -14.16 -14.00
N PRO A 33 -5.46 -14.56 -15.02
CA PRO A 33 -5.06 -14.41 -16.41
C PRO A 33 -4.83 -12.94 -16.78
N GLU A 34 -3.88 -12.66 -17.68
CA GLU A 34 -3.55 -11.29 -18.12
C GLU A 34 -4.76 -10.52 -18.65
N ASP A 35 -5.73 -11.23 -19.24
CA ASP A 35 -6.94 -10.64 -19.78
C ASP A 35 -7.77 -9.91 -18.72
N PHE A 36 -7.70 -10.30 -17.44
CA PHE A 36 -8.38 -9.58 -16.34
C PHE A 36 -7.84 -8.18 -16.08
N PHE A 37 -6.64 -7.87 -16.60
CA PHE A 37 -5.97 -6.59 -16.38
C PHE A 37 -5.99 -5.68 -17.61
N LYS A 38 -6.53 -6.16 -18.74
CA LYS A 38 -6.70 -5.38 -19.98
C LYS A 38 -7.96 -4.53 -19.88
N GLU A 39 -7.92 -3.35 -20.50
CA GLU A 39 -9.02 -2.40 -20.50
C GLU A 39 -10.33 -3.04 -21.01
N GLY A 40 -11.41 -2.91 -20.24
CA GLY A 40 -12.74 -3.39 -20.63
C GLY A 40 -13.01 -4.88 -20.41
N ALA A 41 -12.10 -5.64 -19.79
CA ALA A 41 -12.33 -7.05 -19.45
C ALA A 41 -13.33 -7.26 -18.29
N THR A 42 -13.52 -6.23 -17.48
CA THR A 42 -14.65 -6.14 -16.54
C THR A 42 -15.82 -5.48 -17.28
N SER A 43 -16.43 -6.23 -18.19
CA SER A 43 -17.77 -5.88 -18.68
C SER A 43 -18.76 -6.13 -17.53
N GLU A 44 -19.82 -5.32 -17.46
CA GLU A 44 -20.94 -5.52 -16.52
C GLU A 44 -21.53 -6.96 -16.59
N ASP A 45 -21.24 -7.69 -17.67
CA ASP A 45 -21.60 -9.10 -17.92
C ASP A 45 -20.71 -10.15 -17.23
N SER A 46 -19.44 -9.87 -16.90
CA SER A 46 -18.52 -10.88 -16.36
C SER A 46 -18.56 -11.02 -14.84
N GLY A 47 -19.12 -10.02 -14.14
CA GLY A 47 -19.14 -9.94 -12.67
C GLY A 47 -17.74 -9.82 -12.04
N ALA A 48 -16.70 -9.60 -12.84
CA ALA A 48 -15.33 -9.47 -12.37
C ALA A 48 -15.12 -8.11 -11.67
N PRO A 49 -14.35 -8.06 -10.56
CA PRO A 49 -14.13 -6.83 -9.82
C PRO A 49 -13.25 -5.83 -10.58
N ASP A 50 -13.58 -4.53 -10.51
CA ASP A 50 -12.72 -3.47 -11.05
C ASP A 50 -11.44 -3.35 -10.21
N LEU A 51 -10.32 -3.77 -10.79
CA LEU A 51 -9.02 -3.76 -10.11
C LEU A 51 -8.40 -2.36 -9.98
N ASN A 52 -8.78 -1.39 -10.82
CA ASN A 52 -8.38 0.00 -10.62
C ASN A 52 -9.15 0.61 -9.46
N GLU A 53 -10.45 0.31 -9.35
CA GLU A 53 -11.24 0.72 -8.18
C GLU A 53 -10.68 0.10 -6.89
N LEU A 54 -10.30 -1.18 -6.93
CA LEU A 54 -9.64 -1.83 -5.79
C LEU A 54 -8.33 -1.12 -5.40
N CYS A 55 -7.51 -0.69 -6.37
CA CYS A 55 -6.31 0.11 -6.08
C CYS A 55 -6.67 1.43 -5.36
N GLU A 56 -7.72 2.13 -5.79
CA GLU A 56 -8.19 3.35 -5.14
C GLU A 56 -8.70 3.10 -3.71
N GLN A 57 -9.43 2.01 -3.50
CA GLN A 57 -9.93 1.63 -2.19
C GLN A 57 -8.76 1.34 -1.22
N ILE A 58 -7.75 0.58 -1.68
CA ILE A 58 -6.55 0.29 -0.88
C ILE A 58 -5.76 1.56 -0.60
N ARG A 59 -5.55 2.42 -1.60
CA ARG A 59 -4.88 3.72 -1.43
C ARG A 59 -5.59 4.59 -0.39
N SER A 60 -6.91 4.74 -0.50
CA SER A 60 -7.75 5.49 0.44
C SER A 60 -7.67 4.93 1.85
N SER A 61 -7.60 3.60 1.98
CA SER A 61 -7.43 2.94 3.27
C SER A 61 -6.04 3.19 3.88
N LEU A 62 -4.97 3.08 3.07
CA LEU A 62 -3.60 3.38 3.47
C LEU A 62 -3.43 4.83 3.96
N GLU A 63 -4.06 5.78 3.26
CA GLU A 63 -4.05 7.21 3.62
C GLU A 63 -4.68 7.43 5.00
N LYS A 64 -5.87 6.87 5.23
CA LYS A 64 -6.65 7.01 6.47
C LYS A 64 -6.12 6.19 7.64
N ARG A 65 -5.31 5.15 7.39
CA ARG A 65 -4.78 4.28 8.44
C ARG A 65 -3.94 5.07 9.44
N GLU A 66 -4.25 4.95 10.72
CA GLU A 66 -3.48 5.61 11.77
C GLU A 66 -2.05 5.08 11.85
N ILE A 67 -1.16 5.85 12.48
CA ILE A 67 0.22 5.39 12.73
C ILE A 67 0.21 4.48 13.96
N ILE A 68 0.13 3.17 13.73
CA ILE A 68 0.04 2.14 14.77
C ILE A 68 1.43 1.71 15.27
N GLU A 69 2.40 1.55 14.36
CA GLU A 69 3.74 1.09 14.73
C GLU A 69 4.44 2.09 15.66
N LYS A 70 4.99 1.57 16.77
CA LYS A 70 5.67 2.37 17.81
C LYS A 70 7.18 2.21 17.71
N ARG A 71 7.92 3.24 18.15
CA ARG A 71 9.38 3.20 18.31
C ARG A 71 9.77 2.44 19.59
N SER A 72 9.39 1.17 19.67
CA SER A 72 9.79 0.25 20.74
C SER A 72 10.65 -0.87 20.16
N GLU A 73 11.47 -1.50 20.99
CA GLU A 73 12.18 -2.73 20.63
C GLU A 73 11.57 -3.92 21.38
N PRO A 74 11.07 -4.96 20.68
CA PRO A 74 10.91 -5.04 19.23
C PRO A 74 9.81 -4.11 18.69
N CYS A 75 9.98 -3.62 17.46
CA CYS A 75 8.95 -2.84 16.78
C CYS A 75 7.92 -3.80 16.20
N THR A 76 6.77 -3.94 16.85
CA THR A 76 5.67 -4.76 16.34
C THR A 76 5.19 -4.20 14.99
N PRO A 77 5.15 -5.03 13.93
CA PRO A 77 4.65 -4.58 12.64
C PRO A 77 3.14 -4.35 12.68
N ASP A 78 2.69 -3.40 11.88
CA ASP A 78 1.28 -3.26 11.55
C ASP A 78 0.97 -4.17 10.35
N ASP A 79 0.36 -5.32 10.61
CA ASP A 79 0.09 -6.34 9.58
C ASP A 79 -0.95 -5.87 8.57
N GLY A 80 -1.87 -5.00 8.97
CA GLY A 80 -2.81 -4.37 8.03
C GLY A 80 -2.12 -3.40 7.09
N LEU A 81 -1.21 -2.56 7.59
CA LEU A 81 -0.39 -1.67 6.77
C LEU A 81 0.48 -2.49 5.80
N TYR A 82 1.21 -3.49 6.32
CA TYR A 82 2.03 -4.38 5.52
C TYR A 82 1.22 -5.09 4.43
N GLY A 83 0.05 -5.63 4.79
CA GLY A 83 -0.83 -6.37 3.90
C GLY A 83 -1.37 -5.50 2.77
N GLN A 84 -1.80 -4.28 3.08
CA GLN A 84 -2.29 -3.32 2.10
C GLN A 84 -1.19 -2.85 1.14
N LEU A 85 0.00 -2.55 1.66
CA LEU A 85 1.16 -2.21 0.83
C LEU A 85 1.49 -3.36 -0.12
N SER A 86 1.56 -4.58 0.41
CA SER A 86 1.86 -5.79 -0.37
C SER A 86 0.80 -6.05 -1.44
N LEU A 87 -0.49 -5.95 -1.08
CA LEU A 87 -1.59 -6.16 -2.00
C LEU A 87 -1.57 -5.17 -3.16
N LEU A 88 -1.34 -3.89 -2.87
CA LEU A 88 -1.21 -2.88 -3.91
C LEU A 88 0.00 -3.14 -4.80
N THR A 89 1.13 -3.58 -4.25
CA THR A 89 2.29 -4.01 -5.05
C THR A 89 1.92 -5.12 -6.02
N HIS A 90 1.17 -6.14 -5.57
CA HIS A 90 0.79 -7.27 -6.43
C HIS A 90 -0.16 -6.85 -7.55
N LEU A 91 -1.15 -6.00 -7.26
CA LEU A 91 -2.01 -5.40 -8.30
C LEU A 91 -1.22 -4.63 -9.34
N LEU A 92 -0.24 -3.85 -8.90
CA LEU A 92 0.55 -2.98 -9.79
C LEU A 92 1.62 -3.70 -10.60
N LYS A 93 1.88 -4.99 -10.36
CA LYS A 93 2.67 -5.80 -11.31
C LYS A 93 1.99 -5.92 -12.67
N HIS A 94 0.68 -5.70 -12.71
CA HIS A 94 -0.14 -5.77 -13.92
C HIS A 94 -0.36 -4.38 -14.53
N PRO A 95 -0.70 -4.28 -15.83
CA PRO A 95 -0.81 -3.02 -16.56
C PRO A 95 -2.10 -2.23 -16.23
N LEU A 96 -2.32 -1.91 -14.97
CA LEU A 96 -3.46 -1.13 -14.50
C LEU A 96 -3.27 0.37 -14.75
N ARG A 97 -4.32 1.04 -15.24
CA ARG A 97 -4.37 2.50 -15.47
C ARG A 97 -4.06 3.31 -14.21
N PHE A 98 -4.40 2.76 -13.04
CA PHE A 98 -4.10 3.38 -11.75
C PHE A 98 -2.63 3.76 -11.61
N LYS A 99 -1.68 2.95 -12.13
CA LYS A 99 -0.24 3.22 -11.97
C LYS A 99 0.16 4.55 -12.61
N THR A 100 -0.37 4.85 -13.80
CA THR A 100 -0.02 6.05 -14.59
C THR A 100 -0.99 7.22 -14.37
N SER A 101 -2.03 7.03 -13.56
CA SER A 101 -2.96 8.10 -13.20
C SER A 101 -2.34 9.10 -12.22
N GLU A 102 -3.00 10.24 -12.03
CA GLU A 102 -2.64 11.21 -11.00
C GLU A 102 -2.73 10.60 -9.58
N GLN A 103 -3.63 9.64 -9.37
CA GLN A 103 -3.72 8.91 -8.11
C GLN A 103 -2.54 7.94 -7.93
N GLY A 104 -2.04 7.31 -8.99
CA GLY A 104 -0.78 6.55 -8.95
C GLY A 104 0.40 7.42 -8.50
N LYS A 105 0.54 8.62 -9.08
CA LYS A 105 1.56 9.59 -8.65
C LYS A 105 1.40 9.98 -7.18
N ARG A 106 0.20 10.38 -6.74
CA ARG A 106 -0.07 10.72 -5.33
C ARG A 106 0.20 9.55 -4.37
N THR A 107 -0.07 8.32 -4.81
CA THR A 107 0.23 7.11 -4.04
C THR A 107 1.73 6.96 -3.83
N LEU A 108 2.54 7.19 -4.87
CA LEU A 108 4.00 7.20 -4.76
C LEU A 108 4.49 8.22 -3.73
N GLU A 109 3.96 9.45 -3.78
CA GLU A 109 4.34 10.48 -2.80
C GLU A 109 3.95 10.11 -1.37
N MET A 110 2.75 9.55 -1.20
CA MET A 110 2.25 9.07 0.09
C MET A 110 3.14 7.95 0.67
N VAL A 111 3.49 6.95 -0.14
CA VAL A 111 4.35 5.82 0.29
C VAL A 111 5.76 6.30 0.58
N PHE A 112 6.27 7.28 -0.18
CA PHE A 112 7.54 7.95 0.14
C PHE A 112 7.47 8.60 1.53
N GLY A 113 6.40 9.36 1.82
CA GLY A 113 6.18 9.95 3.14
C GLY A 113 6.06 8.91 4.26
N PHE A 114 5.47 7.74 3.99
CA PHE A 114 5.42 6.64 4.96
C PHE A 114 6.80 6.13 5.37
N LEU A 115 7.85 6.36 4.57
CA LEU A 115 9.21 5.91 4.83
C LEU A 115 10.11 6.99 5.40
N PHE A 116 9.92 8.24 4.95
CA PHE A 116 10.91 9.32 5.10
C PHE A 116 10.39 10.59 5.77
N ASP A 117 9.07 10.73 6.00
CA ASP A 117 8.56 11.90 6.71
C ASP A 117 9.18 12.01 8.11
N VAL A 118 9.63 13.21 8.44
CA VAL A 118 10.29 13.50 9.72
C VAL A 118 9.24 13.97 10.73
N PRO A 119 9.32 13.52 12.01
CA PRO A 119 8.51 14.06 13.08
C PRO A 119 8.59 15.58 13.18
N ASN A 120 7.44 16.20 13.44
CA ASN A 120 7.35 17.61 13.80
C ASN A 120 6.39 17.78 15.01
N PRO A 121 6.25 18.98 15.58
CA PRO A 121 5.41 19.19 16.77
C PRO A 121 3.97 18.67 16.65
N ASP A 122 3.39 18.76 15.45
CA ASP A 122 2.01 18.33 15.15
C ASP A 122 1.91 16.82 14.84
N LYS A 123 2.96 16.24 14.25
CA LYS A 123 3.00 14.85 13.77
C LYS A 123 4.20 14.10 14.33
N ARG A 124 4.23 13.94 15.65
CA ARG A 124 5.35 13.34 16.40
C ARG A 124 5.62 11.86 16.07
N ASN A 125 4.60 11.15 15.60
CA ASN A 125 4.66 9.70 15.39
C ASN A 125 5.20 9.29 14.02
N LEU A 126 5.59 10.23 13.15
CA LEU A 126 6.18 9.93 11.85
C LEU A 126 7.54 9.20 11.98
N PRO A 127 7.97 8.46 10.96
CA PRO A 127 7.22 8.07 9.76
C PRO A 127 6.19 6.96 10.05
N LYS A 128 5.30 6.66 9.08
CA LYS A 128 4.25 5.64 9.25
C LYS A 128 4.85 4.22 9.32
N CYS A 129 5.79 3.88 8.43
CA CYS A 129 6.52 2.61 8.41
C CYS A 129 7.78 2.67 9.27
N LYS A 130 7.79 1.95 10.39
CA LYS A 130 8.90 1.86 11.35
C LYS A 130 9.49 0.46 11.43
N SER A 131 8.66 -0.57 11.42
CA SER A 131 9.11 -1.97 11.45
C SER A 131 9.87 -2.31 10.17
N GLN A 132 10.86 -3.21 10.26
CA GLN A 132 11.59 -3.67 9.08
C GLN A 132 10.65 -4.23 8.00
N LYS A 133 9.58 -4.91 8.44
CA LYS A 133 8.59 -5.54 7.57
C LYS A 133 7.75 -4.51 6.80
N SER A 134 7.22 -3.48 7.45
CA SER A 134 6.45 -2.43 6.78
C SER A 134 7.33 -1.60 5.85
N ARG A 135 8.57 -1.30 6.26
CA ARG A 135 9.56 -0.60 5.43
C ARG A 135 9.89 -1.36 4.16
N ALA A 136 10.17 -2.66 4.26
CA ALA A 136 10.43 -3.51 3.09
C ALA A 136 9.26 -3.50 2.09
N ALA A 137 8.03 -3.69 2.57
CA ALA A 137 6.84 -3.66 1.72
C ALA A 137 6.61 -2.30 1.05
N ALA A 138 6.89 -1.19 1.74
CA ALA A 138 6.79 0.14 1.17
C ALA A 138 7.85 0.38 0.08
N TYR A 139 9.08 -0.12 0.26
CA TYR A 139 10.11 -0.06 -0.79
C TYR A 139 9.70 -0.86 -2.03
N ASP A 140 9.19 -2.08 -1.84
CA ASP A 140 8.71 -2.91 -2.95
C ASP A 140 7.59 -2.21 -3.73
N LEU A 141 6.67 -1.54 -3.03
CA LEU A 141 5.61 -0.76 -3.66
C LEU A 141 6.14 0.44 -4.45
N LEU A 142 7.12 1.19 -3.91
CA LEU A 142 7.74 2.30 -4.64
C LEU A 142 8.42 1.82 -5.93
N VAL A 143 9.13 0.69 -5.88
CA VAL A 143 9.78 0.09 -7.05
C VAL A 143 8.73 -0.28 -8.11
N GLU A 144 7.62 -0.88 -7.69
CA GLU A 144 6.57 -1.29 -8.64
C GLU A 144 5.80 -0.09 -9.22
N LEU A 145 5.59 0.98 -8.44
CA LEU A 145 4.96 2.21 -8.90
C LEU A 145 5.76 2.92 -10.00
N VAL A 146 7.08 2.79 -10.01
CA VAL A 146 7.95 3.38 -11.06
C VAL A 146 8.26 2.42 -12.20
N ARG A 147 8.06 1.12 -12.01
CA ARG A 147 8.35 0.10 -13.04
C ARG A 147 7.46 0.32 -14.26
N GLY A 148 8.11 0.60 -15.40
CA GLY A 148 7.42 0.90 -16.66
C GLY A 148 6.66 2.23 -16.65
N ALA A 149 6.87 3.10 -15.66
CA ALA A 149 6.19 4.39 -15.50
C ALA A 149 7.23 5.53 -15.35
N PRO A 150 7.76 6.07 -16.47
CA PRO A 150 8.80 7.11 -16.45
C PRO A 150 8.42 8.36 -15.68
N ASP A 151 7.17 8.80 -15.76
CA ASP A 151 6.69 9.97 -15.02
C ASP A 151 6.79 9.76 -13.50
N ASN A 152 6.37 8.58 -13.02
CA ASN A 152 6.49 8.21 -11.61
C ASN A 152 7.96 8.10 -11.20
N TYR A 153 8.81 7.55 -12.06
CA TYR A 153 10.25 7.49 -11.83
C TYR A 153 10.83 8.89 -11.61
N MET A 154 10.48 9.86 -12.47
CA MET A 154 10.96 11.24 -12.33
C MET A 154 10.51 11.89 -11.01
N VAL A 155 9.27 11.64 -10.58
CA VAL A 155 8.78 12.10 -9.28
C VAL A 155 9.60 11.51 -8.14
N LEU A 156 9.79 10.17 -8.11
CA LEU A 156 10.57 9.51 -7.06
C LEU A 156 12.02 9.98 -7.04
N HIS A 157 12.65 10.07 -8.21
CA HIS A 157 14.02 10.54 -8.37
C HIS A 157 14.17 11.95 -7.78
N ASN A 158 13.28 12.89 -8.12
CA ASN A 158 13.34 14.25 -7.60
C ASN A 158 13.19 14.29 -6.08
N LYS A 159 12.27 13.51 -5.50
CA LYS A 159 12.13 13.40 -4.04
C LYS A 159 13.37 12.84 -3.35
N LEU A 160 14.00 11.82 -3.92
CA LEU A 160 15.26 11.28 -3.39
C LEU A 160 16.38 12.32 -3.43
N MET A 161 16.50 13.05 -4.54
CA MET A 161 17.51 14.10 -4.68
C MET A 161 17.28 15.26 -3.71
N GLU A 162 16.02 15.62 -3.45
CA GLU A 162 15.68 16.59 -2.41
C GLU A 162 16.00 16.09 -1.01
N HIS A 163 15.73 14.82 -0.72
CA HIS A 163 16.01 14.21 0.58
C HIS A 163 17.51 14.12 0.90
N HIS A 164 18.37 14.02 -0.13
CA HIS A 164 19.83 14.02 0.01
C HIS A 164 20.45 15.42 0.15
N LYS A 165 19.67 16.51 0.01
CA LYS A 165 20.21 17.86 0.23
C LYS A 165 20.57 18.02 1.72
N PRO A 166 21.79 18.50 2.03
CA PRO A 166 22.27 18.67 3.40
C PRO A 166 21.50 19.75 4.18
#